data_AF-A0A952VK42-F1
#
_entry.id   AF-A0A952VK42-F1
#
_cell.length_a   1.000
_cell.length_b   1.000
_cell.length_c   1.000
_cell.angle_alpha   90.00
_cell.angle_beta   90.00
_cell.angle_gamma   90.00
#
_symmetry.space_group_name_H-M   'P 1'
#
loop_
_entity.id
_entity.type
_entity.pdbx_description
1 polymer ?
#
loop_
_entity_poly.entity_id
_entity_poly.type
_entity_poly.pdbx_seq_one_letter_code
_entity_poly.pdbx_strand_id
1 'polypeptide(L)'
;MTRRKTISAAALLLTAAVATGFSAMANKPLAQQEAATGVPQDDMGRMLIEGLKATPGCLGVDTAQTGSKKLVIIAWFKDARAARKWYYSPVHERMVKMAGGDVMESKPLEHVADNVPVMVLASLTPSDRPEVEGIPMPISQISIELYTPLPGGAAVGGRLAPDKFPVRHMNGYPEPEVEVEAAEAAKIP
;
A
#
# COMPACT_ATOMS: atom_id res chain seq x y z
N MET A 1 -55.54 -22.80 53.76
CA MET A 1 -54.53 -21.82 54.21
C MET A 1 -53.17 -22.50 54.18
N THR A 2 -52.10 -21.71 53.94
CA THR A 2 -50.67 -22.04 54.15
C THR A 2 -49.86 -22.52 52.93
N ARG A 3 -48.96 -21.63 52.50
CA ARG A 3 -47.84 -21.81 51.56
C ARG A 3 -46.83 -22.86 52.05
N ARG A 4 -46.02 -23.40 51.12
CA ARG A 4 -44.54 -23.39 51.24
C ARG A 4 -43.86 -23.75 49.91
N LYS A 5 -42.84 -22.96 49.56
CA LYS A 5 -41.84 -23.20 48.51
C LYS A 5 -40.74 -24.10 49.09
N THR A 6 -40.11 -24.94 48.27
CA THR A 6 -38.68 -25.27 48.38
C THR A 6 -38.14 -25.80 47.05
N ILE A 7 -36.92 -25.34 46.75
CA ILE A 7 -36.07 -25.63 45.58
C ILE A 7 -35.13 -26.79 45.92
N SER A 8 -34.75 -27.63 44.95
CA SER A 8 -33.47 -28.39 44.90
C SER A 8 -33.22 -28.75 43.43
N ALA A 9 -32.19 -28.22 42.75
CA ALA A 9 -30.78 -28.65 42.75
C ALA A 9 -30.66 -30.16 42.45
N ALA A 10 -30.50 -30.59 41.18
CA ALA A 10 -29.28 -30.60 40.35
C ALA A 10 -28.51 -31.93 40.43
N ALA A 11 -27.97 -32.32 39.26
CA ALA A 11 -27.09 -33.44 38.93
C ALA A 11 -27.78 -34.82 38.78
N LEU A 12 -27.72 -35.44 37.59
CA LEU A 12 -26.56 -36.23 37.15
C LEU A 12 -26.78 -36.82 35.72
N LEU A 13 -25.78 -36.64 34.85
CA LEU A 13 -25.21 -37.53 33.80
C LEU A 13 -26.13 -38.48 32.99
N LEU A 14 -25.90 -38.85 31.73
CA LEU A 14 -25.03 -38.49 30.61
C LEU A 14 -25.37 -39.58 29.57
N THR A 15 -25.86 -39.25 28.38
CA THR A 15 -25.73 -40.15 27.22
C THR A 15 -25.48 -39.33 25.97
N ALA A 16 -24.25 -39.45 25.47
CA ALA A 16 -23.79 -38.93 24.20
C ALA A 16 -24.55 -39.59 23.04
N ALA A 17 -25.03 -38.76 22.11
CA ALA A 17 -25.28 -39.18 20.74
C ALA A 17 -24.47 -38.26 19.83
N VAL A 18 -23.33 -38.78 19.38
CA VAL A 18 -22.55 -38.21 18.29
C VAL A 18 -23.37 -38.40 17.03
N ALA A 19 -24.01 -37.33 16.56
CA ALA A 19 -24.54 -37.26 15.21
C ALA A 19 -23.74 -36.19 14.48
N THR A 20 -22.74 -36.68 13.76
CA THR A 20 -22.06 -36.03 12.65
C THR A 20 -23.08 -35.45 11.68
N GLY A 21 -23.29 -34.15 11.76
CA GLY A 21 -23.94 -33.33 10.74
C GLY A 21 -23.04 -32.14 10.48
N PHE A 22 -21.93 -32.37 9.78
CA PHE A 22 -21.19 -31.29 9.14
C PHE A 22 -22.15 -30.60 8.18
N SER A 23 -22.76 -29.49 8.63
CA SER A 23 -23.38 -28.55 7.73
C SER A 23 -22.31 -28.15 6.73
N ALA A 24 -22.43 -28.63 5.50
CA ALA A 24 -21.75 -28.08 4.35
C ALA A 24 -22.17 -26.61 4.25
N MET A 25 -21.41 -25.74 4.92
CA MET A 25 -21.31 -24.35 4.53
C MET A 25 -20.86 -24.40 3.09
N ALA A 26 -21.83 -24.23 2.20
CA ALA A 26 -21.59 -24.08 0.79
C ALA A 26 -20.44 -23.09 0.64
N ASN A 27 -19.31 -23.57 0.11
CA ASN A 27 -18.31 -22.72 -0.51
C ASN A 27 -19.06 -21.99 -1.62
N LYS A 28 -19.68 -20.85 -1.28
CA LYS A 28 -19.78 -19.78 -2.25
C LYS A 28 -18.33 -19.57 -2.68
N PRO A 29 -17.97 -19.76 -3.96
CA PRO A 29 -16.71 -19.19 -4.42
C PRO A 29 -16.74 -17.75 -3.93
N LEU A 30 -15.67 -17.29 -3.27
CA LEU A 30 -15.49 -15.87 -3.03
C LEU A 30 -15.76 -15.24 -4.38
N ALA A 31 -16.94 -14.61 -4.50
CA ALA A 31 -17.25 -13.75 -5.61
C ALA A 31 -16.02 -12.87 -5.70
N GLN A 32 -15.34 -12.96 -6.84
CA GLN A 32 -14.23 -12.12 -7.19
C GLN A 32 -14.64 -10.72 -6.76
N GLN A 33 -14.09 -10.29 -5.63
CA GLN A 33 -14.46 -9.04 -5.00
C GLN A 33 -14.08 -8.02 -6.06
N GLU A 34 -15.06 -7.45 -6.75
CA GLU A 34 -14.84 -6.28 -7.56
C GLU A 34 -14.14 -5.30 -6.63
N ALA A 35 -12.84 -5.08 -6.87
CA ALA A 35 -12.01 -4.25 -6.03
C ALA A 35 -12.47 -2.81 -6.22
N ALA A 36 -13.47 -2.39 -5.45
CA ALA A 36 -14.00 -1.05 -5.49
C ALA A 36 -13.23 -0.11 -4.56
N THR A 37 -13.01 1.12 -5.06
CA THR A 37 -12.58 2.37 -4.39
C THR A 37 -11.07 2.70 -4.39
N GLY A 38 -10.60 3.24 -5.53
CA GLY A 38 -9.28 3.85 -5.73
C GLY A 38 -9.36 5.04 -6.68
N VAL A 39 -8.20 5.58 -7.12
CA VAL A 39 -8.13 6.66 -8.14
C VAL A 39 -8.98 6.29 -9.37
N PRO A 40 -9.69 7.25 -10.00
CA PRO A 40 -10.56 6.94 -11.14
C PRO A 40 -9.74 6.22 -12.22
N GLN A 41 -10.32 5.18 -12.80
CA GLN A 41 -9.66 4.40 -13.88
C GLN A 41 -9.90 5.03 -15.25
N ASP A 42 -10.10 6.35 -15.29
CA ASP A 42 -10.11 7.12 -16.52
C ASP A 42 -8.69 7.17 -17.13
N ASP A 43 -8.58 7.71 -18.34
CA ASP A 43 -7.31 7.71 -19.09
C ASP A 43 -6.17 8.38 -18.31
N MET A 44 -6.48 9.42 -17.52
CA MET A 44 -5.48 10.14 -16.73
C MET A 44 -5.02 9.33 -15.52
N GLY A 45 -5.96 8.81 -14.72
CA GLY A 45 -5.62 7.98 -13.55
C GLY A 45 -4.85 6.72 -13.95
N ARG A 46 -5.22 6.09 -15.08
CA ARG A 46 -4.46 4.99 -15.66
C ARG A 46 -3.06 5.40 -16.09
N MET A 47 -2.90 6.52 -16.80
CA MET A 47 -1.59 7.03 -17.20
C MET A 47 -0.66 7.26 -16.00
N LEU A 48 -1.18 7.80 -14.88
CA LEU A 48 -0.39 8.00 -13.66
C LEU A 48 0.10 6.67 -13.07
N ILE A 49 -0.80 5.69 -12.95
CA ILE A 49 -0.48 4.36 -12.40
C ILE A 49 0.49 3.61 -13.33
N GLU A 50 0.23 3.62 -14.63
CA GLU A 50 1.07 2.95 -15.64
C GLU A 50 2.45 3.62 -15.73
N GLY A 51 2.54 4.94 -15.64
CA GLY A 51 3.81 5.68 -15.61
C GLY A 51 4.68 5.33 -14.39
N LEU A 52 4.06 5.16 -13.21
CA LEU A 52 4.74 4.66 -12.03
C LEU A 52 5.26 3.23 -12.24
N LYS A 53 4.39 2.32 -12.66
CA LYS A 53 4.74 0.90 -12.92
C LYS A 53 5.82 0.73 -13.97
N ALA A 54 5.85 1.59 -14.99
CA ALA A 54 6.85 1.56 -16.06
C ALA A 54 8.23 2.06 -15.62
N THR A 55 8.36 2.70 -14.46
CA THR A 55 9.65 3.21 -14.00
C THR A 55 10.57 2.07 -13.54
N PRO A 56 11.77 1.92 -14.10
CA PRO A 56 12.73 0.92 -13.64
C PRO A 56 13.06 1.07 -12.16
N GLY A 57 12.78 0.04 -11.37
CA GLY A 57 12.97 0.03 -9.92
C GLY A 57 11.70 0.35 -9.12
N CYS A 58 10.56 0.60 -9.76
CA CYS A 58 9.26 0.49 -9.12
C CYS A 58 8.96 -1.00 -8.83
N LEU A 59 8.62 -1.30 -7.58
CA LEU A 59 8.40 -2.65 -7.05
C LEU A 59 6.92 -3.00 -6.92
N GLY A 60 6.04 -2.00 -7.02
CA GLY A 60 4.60 -2.17 -6.93
C GLY A 60 3.90 -0.81 -6.91
N VAL A 61 2.62 -0.82 -7.28
CA VAL A 61 1.73 0.33 -7.17
C VAL A 61 0.36 -0.16 -6.73
N ASP A 62 -0.13 0.38 -5.62
CA ASP A 62 -1.49 0.17 -5.12
C ASP A 62 -2.30 1.46 -5.16
N THR A 63 -3.61 1.30 -5.16
CA THR A 63 -4.55 2.40 -5.02
C THR A 63 -5.57 2.11 -3.96
N ALA A 64 -5.98 3.13 -3.22
CA ALA A 64 -7.03 3.01 -2.22
C ALA A 64 -7.81 4.30 -2.08
N GLN A 65 -8.89 4.27 -1.30
CA GLN A 65 -9.55 5.46 -0.77
C GLN A 65 -9.36 5.47 0.76
N THR A 66 -8.91 6.60 1.30
CA THR A 66 -8.77 6.77 2.75
C THR A 66 -10.15 6.94 3.41
N GLY A 67 -10.22 6.74 4.73
CA GLY A 67 -11.44 7.07 5.49
C GLY A 67 -11.84 8.56 5.42
N SER A 68 -10.89 9.45 5.11
CA SER A 68 -11.12 10.86 4.81
C SER A 68 -11.51 11.13 3.34
N LYS A 69 -11.83 10.08 2.58
CA LYS A 69 -12.27 10.12 1.17
C LYS A 69 -11.22 10.61 0.17
N LYS A 70 -9.95 10.69 0.55
CA LYS A 70 -8.87 10.95 -0.41
C LYS A 70 -8.62 9.69 -1.22
N LEU A 71 -8.42 9.86 -2.52
CA LEU A 71 -7.92 8.79 -3.38
C LEU A 71 -6.41 8.78 -3.26
N VAL A 72 -5.80 7.61 -3.07
CA VAL A 72 -4.36 7.49 -2.91
C VAL A 72 -3.76 6.55 -3.94
N ILE A 73 -2.59 6.92 -4.45
CA ILE A 73 -1.69 6.05 -5.21
C ILE A 73 -0.45 5.85 -4.33
N ILE A 74 -0.12 4.60 -4.05
CA ILE A 74 1.04 4.21 -3.25
C ILE A 74 2.00 3.49 -4.19
N ALA A 75 3.20 4.01 -4.37
CA ALA A 75 4.22 3.39 -5.20
C ALA A 75 5.49 3.12 -4.40
N TRP A 76 6.04 1.92 -4.56
CA TRP A 76 7.24 1.50 -3.85
C TRP A 76 8.42 1.46 -4.80
N PHE A 77 9.48 2.17 -4.49
CA PHE A 77 10.73 2.19 -5.25
C PHE A 77 11.83 1.51 -4.45
N LYS A 78 12.62 0.67 -5.12
CA LYS A 78 13.72 -0.07 -4.48
C LYS A 78 14.73 0.85 -3.80
N ASP A 79 14.91 2.06 -4.32
CA ASP A 79 15.89 3.03 -3.87
C ASP A 79 15.52 4.48 -4.29
N ALA A 80 16.17 5.48 -3.71
CA ALA A 80 15.90 6.89 -3.99
C ALA A 80 16.28 7.29 -5.43
N ARG A 81 17.22 6.56 -6.06
CA ARG A 81 17.57 6.76 -7.47
C ARG A 81 16.40 6.39 -8.39
N ALA A 82 15.70 5.29 -8.13
CA ALA A 82 14.53 4.87 -8.89
C ALA A 82 13.37 5.86 -8.72
N ALA A 83 13.14 6.38 -7.50
CA ALA A 83 12.16 7.43 -7.26
C ALA A 83 12.49 8.73 -8.02
N ARG A 84 13.77 9.16 -8.06
CA ARG A 84 14.19 10.32 -8.88
C ARG A 84 13.99 10.07 -10.38
N LYS A 85 14.24 8.86 -10.89
CA LYS A 85 13.96 8.52 -12.29
C LYS A 85 12.47 8.67 -12.64
N TRP A 86 11.58 8.25 -11.74
CA TRP A 86 10.14 8.50 -11.91
C TRP A 86 9.83 10.00 -11.88
N TYR A 87 10.43 10.74 -10.95
CA TYR A 87 10.18 12.17 -10.82
C TYR A 87 10.52 12.95 -12.10
N TYR A 88 11.59 12.56 -12.78
CA TYR A 88 11.99 13.12 -14.08
C TYR A 88 11.41 12.37 -15.29
N SER A 89 10.43 11.49 -15.09
CA SER A 89 9.80 10.78 -16.20
C SER A 89 8.91 11.72 -17.03
N PRO A 90 8.71 11.45 -18.34
CA PRO A 90 7.83 12.26 -19.17
C PRO A 90 6.40 12.38 -18.65
N VAL A 91 5.91 11.36 -17.93
CA VAL A 91 4.57 11.37 -17.32
C VAL A 91 4.51 12.37 -16.17
N HIS A 92 5.49 12.35 -15.25
CA HIS A 92 5.52 13.27 -14.13
C HIS A 92 5.85 14.71 -14.57
N GLU A 93 6.77 14.88 -15.53
CA GLU A 93 7.09 16.17 -16.13
C GLU A 93 5.85 16.83 -16.75
N ARG A 94 5.06 16.07 -17.51
CA ARG A 94 3.80 16.56 -18.07
C ARG A 94 2.85 17.06 -16.98
N MET A 95 2.73 16.34 -15.88
CA MET A 95 1.87 16.72 -14.76
C MET A 95 2.35 17.99 -14.05
N VAL A 96 3.65 18.10 -13.79
CA VAL A 96 4.25 19.30 -13.19
C VAL A 96 4.06 20.51 -14.11
N LYS A 97 4.29 20.34 -15.41
CA LYS A 97 4.06 21.40 -16.40
C LYS A 97 2.59 21.83 -16.47
N MET A 98 1.65 20.88 -16.41
CA MET A 98 0.23 21.19 -16.36
C MET A 98 -0.13 21.97 -15.09
N ALA A 99 0.49 21.67 -13.94
CA ALA A 99 0.35 22.43 -12.71
C ALA A 99 1.12 23.77 -12.69
N GLY A 100 1.72 24.18 -13.81
CA GLY A 100 2.44 25.44 -13.94
C GLY A 100 3.88 25.44 -13.41
N GLY A 101 4.45 24.28 -13.08
CA GLY A 101 5.82 24.14 -12.61
C GLY A 101 6.83 23.68 -13.67
N ASP A 102 8.10 23.64 -13.29
CA ASP A 102 9.19 23.03 -14.06
C ASP A 102 9.93 21.98 -13.21
N VAL A 103 9.99 20.74 -13.71
CA VAL A 103 10.73 19.66 -13.03
C VAL A 103 12.23 19.94 -12.97
N MET A 104 12.79 20.66 -13.94
CA MET A 104 14.22 20.94 -14.01
C MET A 104 14.69 21.91 -12.91
N GLU A 105 13.79 22.76 -12.41
CA GLU A 105 14.07 23.65 -11.29
C GLU A 105 14.03 22.91 -9.94
N SER A 106 13.40 21.73 -9.91
CA SER A 106 13.26 20.94 -8.69
C SER A 106 14.45 20.01 -8.45
N LYS A 107 14.85 19.88 -7.18
CA LYS A 107 15.87 18.95 -6.71
C LYS A 107 15.26 17.87 -5.80
N PRO A 108 14.40 16.99 -6.33
CA PRO A 108 13.77 15.94 -5.55
C PRO A 108 14.82 15.06 -4.89
N LEU A 109 14.61 14.75 -3.60
CA LEU A 109 15.45 13.84 -2.83
C LEU A 109 16.94 14.28 -2.72
N GLU A 110 17.26 15.58 -2.84
CA GLU A 110 18.65 16.11 -2.72
C GLU A 110 19.33 15.75 -1.39
N HIS A 111 18.54 15.58 -0.32
CA HIS A 111 19.03 15.27 1.02
C HIS A 111 18.82 13.80 1.42
N VAL A 112 18.47 12.93 0.47
CA VAL A 112 18.20 11.50 0.72
C VAL A 112 19.28 10.65 0.09
N ALA A 113 19.87 9.75 0.88
CA ALA A 113 20.88 8.82 0.41
C ALA A 113 20.32 7.89 -0.69
N ASP A 114 21.14 7.59 -1.69
CA ASP A 114 20.70 6.89 -2.90
C ASP A 114 20.13 5.49 -2.65
N ASN A 115 20.68 4.76 -1.67
CA ASN A 115 20.40 3.34 -1.46
C ASN A 115 19.26 3.09 -0.45
N VAL A 116 18.44 4.11 -0.20
CA VAL A 116 17.32 4.05 0.74
C VAL A 116 16.02 3.78 -0.01
N PRO A 117 15.21 2.78 0.37
CA PRO A 117 13.93 2.52 -0.26
C PRO A 117 12.95 3.68 -0.06
N VAL A 118 12.17 3.99 -1.09
CA VAL A 118 11.25 5.13 -1.08
C VAL A 118 9.83 4.66 -1.40
N MET A 119 8.89 4.98 -0.53
CA MET A 119 7.46 4.93 -0.82
C MET A 119 7.00 6.33 -1.22
N VAL A 120 6.43 6.45 -2.42
CA VAL A 120 5.73 7.65 -2.87
C VAL A 120 4.24 7.48 -2.58
N LEU A 121 3.64 8.46 -1.93
CA LEU A 121 2.21 8.54 -1.67
C LEU A 121 1.64 9.78 -2.37
N ALA A 122 0.94 9.57 -3.47
CA ALA A 122 0.14 10.62 -4.07
C ALA A 122 -1.27 10.57 -3.47
N SER A 123 -1.75 11.69 -2.92
CA SER A 123 -3.13 11.81 -2.43
C SER A 123 -3.89 12.88 -3.21
N LEU A 124 -5.11 12.53 -3.63
CA LEU A 124 -6.01 13.39 -4.38
C LEU A 124 -7.30 13.57 -3.58
N THR A 125 -7.76 14.81 -3.45
CA THR A 125 -9.08 15.10 -2.87
C THR A 125 -10.07 15.30 -4.01
N PRO A 126 -11.08 14.42 -4.18
CA PRO A 126 -12.11 14.60 -5.19
C PRO A 126 -12.90 15.90 -5.00
N SER A 127 -13.39 16.46 -6.10
CA SER A 127 -14.33 17.59 -6.15
C SER A 127 -15.34 17.40 -7.28
N ASP A 128 -16.39 18.21 -7.32
CA ASP A 128 -17.41 18.11 -8.39
C ASP A 128 -16.97 18.75 -9.72
N ARG A 129 -15.88 19.52 -9.69
CA ARG A 129 -15.30 20.26 -10.81
C ARG A 129 -13.79 20.40 -10.64
N PRO A 130 -13.01 20.65 -11.70
CA PRO A 130 -11.58 20.95 -11.56
C PRO A 130 -11.36 22.23 -10.74
N GLU A 131 -10.58 22.12 -9.66
CA GLU A 131 -10.27 23.25 -8.77
C GLU A 131 -8.77 23.52 -8.64
N VAL A 132 -7.91 22.61 -9.09
CA VAL A 132 -6.47 22.82 -9.22
C VAL A 132 -6.16 23.45 -10.58
N GLU A 133 -5.50 24.60 -10.58
CA GLU A 133 -5.15 25.33 -11.80
C GLU A 133 -4.31 24.46 -12.77
N GLY A 134 -4.68 24.46 -14.05
CA GLY A 134 -4.00 23.73 -15.11
C GLY A 134 -4.18 22.20 -15.10
N ILE A 135 -4.80 21.64 -14.04
CA ILE A 135 -5.13 20.21 -13.94
C ILE A 135 -6.62 20.01 -14.25
N PRO A 136 -7.00 19.32 -15.35
CA PRO A 136 -8.40 19.16 -15.75
C PRO A 136 -9.15 18.09 -14.94
N MET A 137 -8.50 17.41 -13.99
CA MET A 137 -9.14 16.40 -13.15
C MET A 137 -10.07 17.07 -12.13
N PRO A 138 -11.21 16.43 -11.78
CA PRO A 138 -12.14 16.93 -10.78
C PRO A 138 -11.59 16.69 -9.37
N ILE A 139 -10.53 17.42 -9.04
CA ILE A 139 -9.86 17.42 -7.74
C ILE A 139 -9.69 18.85 -7.22
N SER A 140 -9.75 18.99 -5.90
CA SER A 140 -9.45 20.22 -5.17
C SER A 140 -8.04 20.25 -4.58
N GLN A 141 -7.36 19.10 -4.58
CA GLN A 141 -6.02 18.97 -4.04
C GLN A 141 -5.31 17.77 -4.66
N ILE A 142 -4.02 17.94 -4.92
CA ILE A 142 -3.05 16.87 -5.10
C ILE A 142 -1.87 17.10 -4.15
N SER A 143 -1.42 16.06 -3.44
CA SER A 143 -0.20 16.06 -2.63
C SER A 143 0.65 14.86 -3.02
N ILE A 144 1.96 15.03 -3.10
CA ILE A 144 2.92 13.94 -3.32
C ILE A 144 3.92 13.97 -2.16
N GLU A 145 3.90 12.92 -1.36
CA GLU A 145 4.75 12.79 -0.18
C GLU A 145 5.64 11.54 -0.31
N LEU A 146 6.86 11.63 0.21
CA LEU A 146 7.87 10.59 0.08
C LEU A 146 8.26 10.11 1.47
N TYR A 147 8.26 8.80 1.65
CA TYR A 147 8.50 8.13 2.92
C TYR A 147 9.58 7.05 2.77
N THR A 148 10.35 6.81 3.82
CA THR A 148 11.17 5.61 3.97
C THR A 148 10.65 4.81 5.16
N PRO A 149 10.66 3.47 5.11
CA PRO A 149 10.43 2.69 6.32
C PRO A 149 11.51 2.99 7.36
N LEU A 150 11.09 3.14 8.61
CA LEU A 150 11.97 3.12 9.78
C LEU A 150 12.12 1.68 10.30
N PRO A 151 13.25 1.33 10.95
CA PRO A 151 13.40 0.04 11.60
C PRO A 151 12.44 -0.11 12.79
N GLY A 152 12.16 -1.36 13.20
CA GLY A 152 11.37 -1.66 14.40
C GLY A 152 9.86 -1.72 14.21
N GLY A 153 9.37 -1.57 12.97
CA GLY A 153 7.98 -1.87 12.62
C GLY A 153 7.61 -3.33 12.93
N ALA A 154 6.33 -3.67 12.87
CA ALA A 154 5.85 -5.03 13.14
C ALA A 154 4.87 -5.50 12.06
N ALA A 155 4.87 -6.80 11.81
CA ALA A 155 3.95 -7.47 10.90
C ALA A 155 3.45 -8.78 11.51
N VAL A 156 2.18 -9.11 11.25
CA VAL A 156 1.57 -10.40 11.60
C VAL A 156 0.71 -10.84 10.42
N GLY A 157 1.06 -11.96 9.78
CA GLY A 157 0.32 -12.50 8.64
C GLY A 157 0.47 -11.73 7.33
N GLY A 158 1.33 -10.71 7.28
CA GLY A 158 1.59 -9.92 6.07
C GLY A 158 1.99 -8.48 6.40
N ARG A 159 2.26 -7.69 5.36
CA ARG A 159 2.64 -6.28 5.47
C ARG A 159 2.04 -5.47 4.32
N LEU A 160 2.02 -4.14 4.48
CA LEU A 160 1.48 -3.23 3.47
C LEU A 160 2.35 -3.18 2.20
N ALA A 161 3.68 -3.08 2.37
CA ALA A 161 4.59 -2.97 1.23
C ALA A 161 4.76 -4.32 0.50
N PRO A 162 5.00 -4.34 -0.82
CA PRO A 162 5.30 -5.56 -1.56
C PRO A 162 6.50 -6.32 -0.98
N ASP A 163 6.53 -7.65 -1.13
CA ASP A 163 7.59 -8.50 -0.59
C ASP A 163 9.01 -8.11 -1.01
N LYS A 164 9.16 -7.55 -2.21
CA LYS A 164 10.44 -7.09 -2.75
C LYS A 164 10.90 -5.75 -2.17
N PHE A 165 10.04 -4.99 -1.49
CA PHE A 165 10.38 -3.70 -0.92
C PHE A 165 11.12 -3.87 0.42
N PRO A 166 12.38 -3.42 0.55
CA PRO A 166 13.16 -3.73 1.74
C PRO A 166 12.68 -2.91 2.94
N VAL A 167 12.36 -3.60 4.04
CA VAL A 167 12.02 -3.01 5.33
C VAL A 167 12.88 -3.72 6.37
N ARG A 168 14.03 -3.13 6.67
CA ARG A 168 15.02 -3.73 7.56
C ARG A 168 14.54 -3.69 9.01
N HIS A 169 14.87 -4.72 9.77
CA HIS A 169 14.59 -4.87 11.19
C HIS A 169 13.09 -4.81 11.51
N MET A 170 12.26 -5.46 10.69
CA MET A 170 10.83 -5.58 10.94
C MET A 170 10.52 -6.78 11.84
N ASN A 171 9.89 -6.52 12.97
CA ASN A 171 9.52 -7.55 13.93
C ASN A 171 8.44 -8.47 13.34
N GLY A 172 8.65 -9.79 13.44
CA GLY A 172 7.67 -10.79 13.00
C GLY A 172 7.67 -11.05 11.49
N TYR A 173 8.68 -10.57 10.75
CA TYR A 173 8.82 -10.83 9.31
C TYR A 173 10.27 -11.19 8.97
N PRO A 174 10.50 -12.21 8.13
CA PRO A 174 11.84 -12.56 7.71
C PRO A 174 12.46 -11.40 6.92
N GLU A 175 13.75 -11.13 7.16
CA GLU A 175 14.51 -10.17 6.37
C GLU A 175 14.52 -10.63 4.90
N PRO A 176 14.36 -9.71 3.93
CA PRO A 176 14.60 -10.05 2.54
C PRO A 176 16.05 -10.49 2.38
N GLU A 177 16.28 -11.63 1.71
CA GLU A 177 17.62 -12.10 1.38
C GLU A 177 18.36 -10.98 0.63
N VAL A 178 19.43 -10.48 1.23
CA VAL A 178 20.31 -9.52 0.56
C VAL A 178 21.14 -10.35 -0.42
N GLU A 179 20.87 -10.24 -1.72
CA GLU A 179 21.86 -10.64 -2.72
C GLU A 179 23.10 -9.77 -2.49
N VAL A 180 24.09 -10.34 -1.79
CA VAL A 180 25.40 -9.73 -1.63
C VAL A 180 26.05 -9.84 -3.00
N GLU A 181 25.92 -8.82 -3.84
CA GLU A 181 26.77 -8.68 -5.02
C GLU A 181 28.21 -8.66 -4.50
N ALA A 182 28.96 -9.71 -4.82
CA ALA A 182 30.25 -10.03 -4.24
C ALA A 182 31.28 -8.94 -4.55
N ALA A 183 31.38 -7.94 -3.67
CA ALA A 183 32.57 -7.10 -3.53
C ALA A 183 33.63 -7.87 -2.72
N GLU A 184 34.07 -9.02 -3.24
CA GLU A 184 35.20 -9.78 -2.69
C GLU A 184 36.07 -10.33 -3.82
N ALA A 185 36.76 -9.44 -4.53
CA ALA A 185 37.90 -9.79 -5.38
C ALA A 185 38.82 -8.58 -5.62
N ALA A 186 39.19 -7.86 -4.57
CA ALA A 186 40.30 -6.90 -4.62
C ALA A 186 40.95 -6.72 -3.25
N LYS A 187 41.46 -7.82 -2.68
CA LYS A 187 42.54 -7.77 -1.70
C LYS A 187 43.65 -8.75 -2.11
N ILE A 188 44.75 -8.14 -2.56
CA ILE A 188 46.16 -8.58 -2.41
C ILE A 188 46.61 -9.62 -3.47
N PRO A 189 47.77 -9.45 -4.13
CA PRO A 189 49.09 -9.17 -3.54
C PRO A 189 49.46 -7.71 -3.34
#